data_AF-A0A0B7JQY7-F1
#
_entry.id   AF-A0A0B7JQY7-F1
#
_cell.length_a   1.000
_cell.length_b   1.000
_cell.length_c   1.000
_cell.angle_alpha   90.00
_cell.angle_beta   90.00
_cell.angle_gamma   90.00
#
_symmetry.space_group_name_H-M   'P 1'
#
loop_
_entity.id
_entity.type
_entity.pdbx_description
1 polymer ?
#
loop_
_entity_poly.entity_id
_entity_poly.type
_entity_poly.pdbx_seq_one_letter_code
_entity_poly.pdbx_strand_id
1 'polypeptide(L)'
;MKYGNRAHNIPSLDLITGLCYITSQNHGYSVNSATLPSDFKEYFVNLNDGSNEGMMHKTRPISSTQFHPEAKGGPMDSAYLFDKYLQNVQREKESQAVYKDNRPSQFLLDILSRERVGVEPSPLAQAA
;
A
#
# COMPACT_ATOMS: atom_id res chain seq x y z
N MET A 1 9.50 16.92 -6.44
CA MET A 1 10.92 16.89 -6.01
C MET A 1 11.73 17.75 -6.97
N LYS A 2 12.87 18.33 -6.54
CA LYS A 2 13.70 19.18 -7.43
C LYS A 2 14.45 18.36 -8.50
N TYR A 3 15.04 17.23 -8.09
CA TYR A 3 15.84 16.36 -8.98
C TYR A 3 15.26 14.95 -9.14
N GLY A 4 14.45 14.48 -8.18
CA GLY A 4 13.87 13.13 -8.19
C GLY A 4 14.90 12.05 -7.81
N ASN A 5 14.41 10.82 -7.62
CA ASN A 5 15.22 9.67 -7.24
C ASN A 5 15.35 8.70 -8.43
N ARG A 6 16.57 8.53 -8.94
CA ARG A 6 16.89 7.74 -10.15
C ARG A 6 18.21 6.99 -9.99
N ALA A 7 18.22 5.96 -9.16
CA ALA A 7 19.41 5.15 -8.93
C ALA A 7 19.07 3.77 -8.35
N HIS A 8 20.08 2.90 -8.30
CA HIS A 8 19.98 1.55 -7.74
C HIS A 8 20.62 1.44 -6.33
N ASN A 9 20.98 2.56 -5.71
CA ASN A 9 21.71 2.62 -4.46
C ASN A 9 21.01 3.49 -3.40
N ILE A 10 19.68 3.65 -3.49
CA ILE A 10 18.96 4.60 -2.64
C ILE A 10 18.53 3.91 -1.33
N PRO A 11 19.00 4.38 -0.17
CA PRO A 11 18.69 3.79 1.13
C PRO A 11 17.27 4.18 1.57
N SER A 12 16.44 3.16 1.81
CA SER A 12 15.06 3.30 2.27
C SER A 12 14.90 2.60 3.62
N LEU A 13 14.50 3.35 4.65
CA LEU A 13 14.29 2.87 6.01
C LEU A 13 12.84 2.41 6.19
N ASP A 14 12.65 1.16 6.59
CA ASP A 14 11.36 0.65 7.07
C ASP A 14 11.09 1.18 8.48
N LEU A 15 10.07 2.03 8.62
CA LEU A 15 9.70 2.65 9.90
C LEU A 15 9.03 1.67 10.88
N ILE A 16 8.67 0.46 10.44
CA ILE A 16 8.07 -0.58 11.28
C ILE A 16 9.15 -1.45 11.92
N THR A 17 10.14 -1.86 11.14
CA THR A 17 11.20 -2.77 11.60
C THR A 17 12.48 -2.06 12.01
N GLY A 18 12.69 -0.82 11.57
CA GLY A 18 13.94 -0.08 11.74
C GLY A 18 15.06 -0.54 10.81
N LEU A 19 14.77 -1.43 9.85
CA LEU A 19 15.75 -1.95 8.89
C LEU A 19 15.88 -1.03 7.68
N CYS A 20 17.11 -0.83 7.22
CA CYS A 20 17.40 -0.11 5.99
C CYS A 20 17.62 -1.10 4.84
N TYR A 21 17.04 -0.78 3.68
CA TYR A 21 17.18 -1.54 2.44
C TYR A 21 17.76 -0.64 1.36
N ILE A 22 18.68 -1.16 0.56
CA ILE A 22 19.09 -0.46 -0.66
C ILE A 22 18.05 -0.76 -1.73
N THR A 23 17.55 0.28 -2.41
CA THR A 23 16.42 0.16 -3.33
C THR A 23 16.74 0.72 -4.72
N SER A 24 16.06 0.17 -5.72
CA SER A 24 16.01 0.74 -7.08
C SER A 24 14.85 1.72 -7.19
N GLN A 25 15.11 2.94 -7.65
CA GLN A 25 14.09 3.97 -7.79
C GLN A 25 14.21 4.72 -9.11
N ASN A 26 13.06 5.16 -9.64
CA ASN A 26 12.97 5.98 -10.84
C ASN A 26 11.71 6.86 -10.83
N HIS A 27 11.63 7.84 -9.93
CA HIS A 27 10.48 8.75 -9.83
C HIS A 27 10.89 10.22 -9.66
N GLY A 28 10.07 11.14 -10.18
CA GLY A 28 10.27 12.60 -10.09
C GLY A 28 9.32 13.32 -9.12
N TYR A 29 8.31 12.61 -8.63
CA TYR A 29 7.31 13.09 -7.68
C TYR A 29 7.34 12.19 -6.45
N SER A 30 7.00 12.75 -5.30
CA SER A 30 6.90 12.03 -4.04
C SER A 30 5.59 12.43 -3.36
N VAL A 31 5.01 11.50 -2.60
CA VAL A 31 3.85 11.81 -1.77
C VAL A 31 4.29 12.68 -0.59
N ASN A 32 3.50 13.69 -0.25
CA ASN A 32 3.74 14.50 0.95
C ASN A 32 3.15 13.78 2.18
N SER A 33 4.02 13.27 3.05
CA SER A 33 3.64 12.54 4.27
C SER A 33 2.73 13.35 5.20
N ALA A 34 2.89 14.67 5.25
CA ALA A 34 2.05 15.55 6.08
C ALA A 34 0.61 15.64 5.58
N THR A 35 0.34 15.23 4.34
CA THR A 35 -1.00 15.22 3.73
C THR A 35 -1.67 13.85 3.75
N LEU A 36 -1.03 12.83 4.35
CA LEU A 36 -1.63 11.52 4.46
C LEU A 36 -2.92 11.57 5.29
N PRO A 37 -4.02 10.93 4.84
CA PRO A 37 -5.22 10.79 5.65
C PRO A 37 -4.93 10.11 7.00
N SER A 38 -5.81 10.32 7.98
CA SER A 38 -5.67 9.75 9.33
C SER A 38 -5.56 8.22 9.34
N ASP A 39 -6.03 7.54 8.31
CA ASP A 39 -6.04 6.09 8.23
C ASP A 39 -4.74 5.51 7.65
N PHE A 40 -3.88 6.36 7.11
CA PHE A 40 -2.58 6.00 6.57
C PHE A 40 -1.45 6.52 7.45
N LYS A 41 -0.30 5.88 7.31
CA LYS A 41 0.98 6.31 7.89
C LYS A 41 2.11 6.01 6.91
N GLU A 42 3.23 6.69 7.11
CA GLU A 42 4.46 6.36 6.41
C GLU A 42 4.89 4.93 6.72
N TYR A 43 5.42 4.27 5.70
CA TYR A 43 5.93 2.91 5.80
C TYR A 43 7.44 2.90 5.57
N PHE A 44 7.88 3.57 4.51
CA PHE A 44 9.30 3.74 4.20
C PHE A 44 9.65 5.21 4.05
N VAL A 45 10.89 5.57 4.41
CA VAL A 45 11.45 6.91 4.21
C VAL A 45 12.83 6.83 3.59
N ASN A 46 13.12 7.74 2.67
CA ASN A 46 14.43 7.88 2.07
C ASN A 46 15.41 8.47 3.09
N LEU A 47 16.53 7.80 3.36
CA LEU A 47 17.51 8.30 4.33
C LEU A 47 18.39 9.45 3.81
N ASN A 48 18.45 9.67 2.50
CA ASN A 48 19.24 10.77 1.94
C ASN A 48 18.51 12.11 1.99
N ASP A 49 17.21 12.13 1.71
CA ASP A 49 16.43 13.38 1.56
C ASP A 49 15.15 13.46 2.40
N GLY A 50 14.81 12.39 3.13
CA GLY A 50 13.62 12.34 3.99
C GLY A 50 12.30 12.23 3.24
N SER A 51 12.31 12.00 1.92
CA SER A 51 11.08 11.84 1.15
C SER A 51 10.35 10.53 1.46
N ASN A 52 9.03 10.52 1.30
CA ASN A 52 8.23 9.33 1.50
C ASN A 52 8.55 8.26 0.46
N GLU A 53 8.84 7.04 0.92
CA GLU A 53 9.20 5.90 0.09
C GLU A 53 8.16 4.78 0.14
N GLY A 54 7.04 5.01 0.82
CA GLY A 54 5.95 4.06 0.98
C GLY A 54 4.97 4.48 2.05
N MET A 55 3.74 4.00 1.92
CA MET A 55 2.68 4.23 2.90
C MET A 55 1.92 2.93 3.19
N MET A 56 1.31 2.86 4.36
CA MET A 56 0.45 1.74 4.73
C MET A 56 -0.78 2.20 5.50
N HIS A 57 -1.88 1.50 5.31
CA HIS A 57 -3.08 1.70 6.11
C HIS A 57 -2.84 1.18 7.53
N LYS A 58 -3.42 1.85 8.53
CA LYS A 58 -3.22 1.52 9.95
C LYS A 58 -3.85 0.19 10.35
N THR A 59 -4.97 -0.16 9.71
CA THR A 59 -5.79 -1.35 10.06
C THR A 59 -6.04 -2.34 8.92
N ARG A 60 -5.94 -1.94 7.65
CA ARG A 60 -6.26 -2.77 6.47
C ARG A 60 -4.96 -3.29 5.86
N PRO A 61 -4.95 -4.44 5.17
CA PRO A 61 -3.76 -4.98 4.49
C PRO A 61 -3.46 -4.22 3.19
N ILE A 62 -3.39 -2.89 3.26
CA ILE A 62 -3.13 -1.98 2.14
C ILE A 62 -1.78 -1.30 2.42
N SER A 63 -0.82 -1.50 1.52
CA SER A 63 0.48 -0.85 1.59
C SER A 63 1.04 -0.62 0.19
N SER A 64 1.90 0.36 0.05
CA SER A 64 2.64 0.65 -1.18
C SER A 64 4.09 1.02 -0.87
N THR A 65 4.93 0.93 -1.91
CA THR A 65 6.29 1.47 -1.94
C THR A 65 6.42 2.42 -3.13
N GLN A 66 7.30 3.41 -3.00
CA GLN A 66 7.62 4.36 -4.06
C GLN A 66 8.79 3.86 -4.93
N PHE A 67 9.65 3.02 -4.35
CA PHE A 67 10.71 2.29 -5.04
C PHE A 67 10.19 1.00 -5.72
N HIS A 68 11.07 0.35 -6.48
CA HIS A 68 10.83 -0.84 -7.30
C HIS A 68 11.35 -2.13 -6.63
N PRO A 69 10.49 -2.91 -5.93
CA PRO A 69 10.93 -4.11 -5.22
C PRO A 69 11.30 -5.28 -6.15
N GLU A 70 10.85 -5.23 -7.40
CA GLU A 70 11.23 -6.18 -8.46
C GLU A 70 12.68 -5.99 -8.94
N ALA A 71 13.23 -4.81 -8.68
CA ALA A 71 14.64 -4.46 -8.81
C ALA A 71 15.36 -4.91 -10.09
N LYS A 72 14.68 -5.03 -11.25
CA LYS A 72 15.29 -5.47 -12.53
C LYS A 72 16.38 -4.49 -13.01
N GLY A 73 17.61 -4.69 -12.51
CA GLY A 73 18.80 -3.84 -12.69
C GLY A 73 19.44 -3.37 -11.37
N GLY A 74 18.73 -3.43 -10.24
CA GLY A 74 19.16 -3.01 -8.90
C GLY A 74 19.15 -4.15 -7.85
N PRO A 75 19.28 -3.82 -6.56
CA PRO A 75 19.39 -4.79 -5.46
C PRO A 75 18.06 -5.47 -5.13
N MET A 76 18.11 -6.75 -4.77
CA MET A 76 16.92 -7.56 -4.45
C MET A 76 16.51 -7.48 -2.96
N ASP A 77 17.10 -6.58 -2.19
CA ASP A 77 16.94 -6.46 -0.73
C ASP A 77 15.47 -6.30 -0.29
N SER A 78 14.64 -5.68 -1.14
CA SER A 78 13.21 -5.45 -0.87
C SER A 78 12.26 -6.48 -1.50
N ALA A 79 12.77 -7.54 -2.14
CA ALA A 79 11.93 -8.54 -2.84
C ALA A 79 10.98 -9.29 -1.88
N TYR A 80 11.31 -9.37 -0.59
CA TYR A 80 10.46 -9.98 0.44
C TYR A 80 9.06 -9.33 0.55
N LEU A 81 8.89 -8.10 0.04
CA LEU A 81 7.60 -7.42 0.01
C LEU A 81 6.56 -8.17 -0.83
N PHE A 82 6.99 -8.94 -1.86
CA PHE A 82 6.10 -9.83 -2.60
C PHE A 82 5.60 -10.98 -1.73
N ASP A 83 6.48 -11.59 -0.93
CA ASP A 83 6.08 -12.64 0.01
C ASP A 83 5.12 -12.09 1.06
N LYS A 84 5.40 -10.89 1.60
CA LYS A 84 4.51 -10.19 2.55
C LYS A 84 3.14 -9.92 1.94
N TYR A 85 3.08 -9.52 0.68
CA TYR A 85 1.82 -9.33 -0.04
C TYR A 85 1.04 -10.65 -0.18
N LEU A 86 1.69 -11.72 -0.62
CA LEU A 86 1.05 -13.03 -0.78
C LEU A 86 0.56 -13.60 0.56
N GLN A 87 1.32 -13.41 1.64
CA GLN A 87 0.90 -13.78 2.99
C GLN A 87 -0.36 -13.03 3.43
N ASN A 88 -0.44 -11.73 3.14
CA ASN A 88 -1.65 -10.94 3.42
C ASN A 88 -2.85 -11.44 2.62
N VAL A 89 -2.67 -11.75 1.32
CA VAL A 89 -3.74 -12.34 0.49
C VAL A 89 -4.23 -13.66 1.06
N GLN A 90 -3.31 -14.54 1.46
CA GLN A 90 -3.66 -15.84 2.05
C GLN A 90 -4.44 -15.66 3.36
N ARG A 91 -3.99 -14.78 4.25
CA ARG A 91 -4.67 -14.47 5.52
C ARG A 91 -6.10 -13.97 5.30
N GLU A 92 -6.31 -13.08 4.32
CA GLU A 92 -7.65 -12.57 4.02
C GLU A 92 -8.57 -13.64 3.41
N LYS A 93 -8.04 -14.57 2.62
CA LYS A 93 -8.82 -15.72 2.12
C LYS A 93 -9.27 -16.64 3.27
N GLU A 94 -8.40 -16.89 4.24
CA GLU A 94 -8.70 -17.70 5.41
C GLU A 94 -9.74 -17.05 6.32
N SER A 95 -9.67 -15.72 6.51
CA SER A 95 -10.67 -14.98 7.30
C SER A 95 -12.06 -14.99 6.63
N GLN A 96 -12.12 -14.96 5.30
CA GLN A 96 -13.37 -15.04 4.55
C GLN A 96 -14.03 -16.43 4.60
N ALA A 97 -13.27 -17.52 4.69
CA ALA A 97 -13.83 -18.88 4.81
C ALA A 97 -14.72 -19.06 6.06
N VAL A 98 -14.58 -18.18 7.06
CA VAL A 98 -15.41 -18.16 8.27
C VAL A 98 -16.80 -17.56 8.01
N TYR A 99 -16.95 -16.67 7.02
CA TYR A 99 -18.22 -16.05 6.64
C TYR A 99 -18.89 -16.87 5.52
N LYS A 100 -19.70 -17.87 5.91
CA LYS A 100 -20.47 -18.74 4.99
C LYS A 100 -21.68 -18.10 4.33
N ASP A 101 -21.99 -16.84 4.65
CA ASP A 101 -23.14 -16.16 4.07
C ASP A 101 -22.71 -15.47 2.78
N ASN A 102 -23.52 -15.54 1.71
CA ASN A 102 -23.22 -14.94 0.40
C ASN A 102 -23.18 -13.38 0.42
N ARG A 103 -23.10 -12.79 1.62
CA ARG A 103 -23.00 -11.36 1.83
C ARG A 103 -21.54 -10.93 1.62
N PRO A 104 -21.28 -9.98 0.71
CA PRO A 104 -19.93 -9.46 0.49
C PRO A 104 -19.38 -8.85 1.79
N SER A 105 -18.09 -9.08 2.06
CA SER A 105 -17.43 -8.51 3.24
C SER A 105 -17.47 -6.98 3.19
N GLN A 106 -17.45 -6.31 4.36
CA GLN A 106 -17.38 -4.85 4.42
C GLN A 106 -16.21 -4.29 3.61
N PHE A 107 -15.06 -4.99 3.63
CA PHE A 107 -13.90 -4.65 2.82
C PHE A 107 -14.20 -4.64 1.31
N LEU A 108 -14.94 -5.64 0.81
CA LEU A 108 -15.35 -5.70 -0.59
C LEU A 108 -16.32 -4.57 -0.93
N LEU A 109 -17.30 -4.30 -0.07
CA LEU A 109 -18.24 -3.18 -0.21
C LEU A 109 -17.54 -1.83 -0.25
N ASP A 110 -16.47 -1.64 0.52
CA ASP A 110 -15.68 -0.40 0.55
C ASP A 110 -14.74 -0.24 -0.65
N ILE A 111 -14.41 -1.33 -1.36
CA ILE A 111 -13.61 -1.29 -2.60
C ILE A 111 -14.50 -1.07 -3.82
N LEU A 112 -15.73 -1.58 -3.79
CA LEU A 112 -16.69 -1.36 -4.84
C LEU A 112 -16.99 0.14 -4.95
N SER A 113 -16.95 0.67 -6.17
CA SER A 113 -17.24 2.08 -6.43
C SER A 113 -18.64 2.41 -5.89
N ARG A 114 -18.71 3.27 -4.86
CA ARG A 114 -19.99 3.75 -4.31
C ARG A 114 -20.81 4.52 -5.36
N GLU A 115 -20.12 5.13 -6.30
CA GLU A 115 -20.68 5.71 -7.51
C GLU A 115 -20.16 4.91 -8.71
N ARG A 116 -21.00 4.11 -9.34
CA ARG A 116 -20.74 3.78 -10.76
C ARG A 116 -21.15 5.01 -11.55
N VAL A 117 -20.25 5.52 -12.40
CA VAL A 117 -20.61 6.54 -13.38
C VAL A 117 -21.83 6.04 -14.17
N GLY A 118 -22.98 6.69 -14.01
CA GLY A 118 -24.23 6.37 -14.70
C GLY A 118 -25.19 5.38 -14.02
N VAL A 119 -25.01 5.03 -12.74
CA VAL A 119 -26.01 4.24 -11.99
C VAL A 119 -26.33 4.94 -10.67
N GLU A 120 -27.51 5.55 -10.60
CA GLU A 120 -28.07 6.09 -9.36
C GLU A 120 -28.32 4.93 -8.37
N PRO A 121 -27.73 4.95 -7.17
CA PRO A 121 -27.96 3.91 -6.18
C PRO A 121 -29.43 3.97 -5.70
N SER A 122 -30.18 2.89 -5.94
CA SER A 122 -31.52 2.75 -5.37
C SER A 122 -31.39 2.53 -3.86
N PRO A 123 -32.12 3.29 -3.01
CA PRO A 123 -32.05 3.10 -1.56
C PRO A 123 -32.45 1.67 -1.19
N LEU A 124 -31.59 0.99 -0.43
CA LEU A 124 -31.98 -0.25 0.24
C LEU A 124 -33.17 0.09 1.14
N ALA A 125 -34.33 -0.48 0.82
CA ALA A 125 -35.51 -0.39 1.67
C ALA A 125 -35.10 -0.73 3.10
N GLN A 126 -35.45 0.16 4.04
CA GLN A 126 -35.29 -0.10 5.47
C GLN A 126 -36.02 -1.41 5.77
N ALA A 127 -35.25 -2.43 6.15
CA ALA A 127 -35.81 -3.66 6.69
C ALA A 127 -36.66 -3.28 7.91
N ALA A 128 -37.95 -3.62 7.84
CA ALA A 128 -38.91 -3.49 8.93
C ALA A 128 -38.55 -4.40 10.10
#